data_AF-M1ZNC7-F1
#
_entry.id   AF-M1ZNC7-F1
#
_cell.length_a   1.000
_cell.length_b   1.000
_cell.length_c   1.000
_cell.angle_alpha   90.00
_cell.angle_beta   90.00
_cell.angle_gamma   90.00
#
_symmetry.space_group_name_H-M   'P 1'
#
loop_
_entity.id
_entity.type
_entity.pdbx_description
1 polymer ?
#
loop_
_entity_poly.entity_id
_entity_poly.type
_entity_poly.pdbx_seq_one_letter_code
_entity_poly.pdbx_strand_id
1 'polypeptide(L)'
;MRTPLEILKFNLQEKQYPYFEDKELELLLEINNNDVEKSSYKGCILKAIADDGIEVAGVKLQSNRAYWLTLAEHFKEEQKILKNQTSMERVDEH
;
A
#
# COMPACT_ATOMS: atom_id res chain seq x y z
N MET A 1 15.13 8.58 13.13
CA MET A 1 14.60 8.23 11.79
C MET A 1 13.40 7.32 12.00
N ARG A 2 12.40 7.38 11.13
CA ARG A 2 11.30 6.40 11.17
C ARG A 2 11.73 5.09 10.50
N THR A 3 11.22 3.97 10.99
CA THR A 3 11.47 2.65 10.38
C THR A 3 10.57 2.42 9.17
N PRO A 4 10.94 1.54 8.22
CA PRO A 4 10.05 1.14 7.12
C PRO A 4 8.68 0.66 7.60
N LEU A 5 8.64 -0.06 8.73
CA LEU A 5 7.40 -0.50 9.36
C LEU A 5 6.53 0.66 9.83
N GLU A 6 7.10 1.70 10.46
CA GLU A 6 6.36 2.88 10.88
C GLU A 6 5.79 3.67 9.69
N ILE A 7 6.52 3.73 8.57
CA ILE A 7 6.04 4.38 7.34
C ILE A 7 4.94 3.55 6.71
N LEU A 8 5.12 2.22 6.62
CA LEU A 8 4.10 1.33 6.06
C LEU A 8 2.79 1.39 6.86
N LYS A 9 2.85 1.37 8.20
CA LYS A 9 1.66 1.56 9.05
C LYS A 9 0.96 2.88 8.80
N PHE A 10 1.73 3.95 8.57
CA PHE A 10 1.18 5.27 8.26
C PHE A 10 0.52 5.29 6.88
N ASN A 11 1.19 4.80 5.84
CA ASN A 11 0.67 4.71 4.48
C ASN A 11 -0.61 3.88 4.40
N LEU A 12 -0.66 2.81 5.18
CA LEU A 12 -1.82 1.95 5.32
C LEU A 12 -2.84 2.51 6.32
N GLN A 13 -2.55 3.56 7.08
CA GLN A 13 -3.49 4.15 8.05
C GLN A 13 -3.98 3.13 9.09
N GLU A 14 -3.09 2.25 9.56
CA GLU A 14 -3.41 1.20 10.54
C GLU A 14 -3.92 1.75 11.89
N LYS A 15 -3.78 3.07 12.12
CA LYS A 15 -4.39 3.74 13.27
C LYS A 15 -5.90 3.98 13.09
N GLN A 16 -6.35 4.32 11.88
CA GLN A 16 -7.74 4.64 11.58
C GLN A 16 -8.51 3.41 11.09
N TYR A 17 -7.84 2.56 10.31
CA TYR A 17 -8.39 1.34 9.73
C TYR A 17 -7.44 0.17 10.06
N PRO A 18 -7.43 -0.30 11.33
CA PRO A 18 -6.62 -1.44 11.73
C PRO A 18 -7.02 -2.67 10.94
N TYR A 19 -6.06 -3.33 10.31
CA TYR A 19 -6.29 -4.55 9.55
C TYR A 19 -5.14 -5.55 9.70
N PHE A 20 -3.90 -5.08 9.69
CA PHE A 20 -2.71 -5.91 9.79
C PHE A 20 -2.11 -5.86 11.20
N GLU A 21 -1.60 -7.01 11.65
CA GLU A 21 -0.65 -7.06 12.74
C GLU A 21 0.75 -6.65 12.28
N ASP A 22 1.61 -6.22 13.22
CA ASP A 22 3.00 -5.83 12.95
C ASP A 22 3.77 -6.91 12.18
N LYS A 23 3.60 -8.18 12.54
CA LYS A 23 4.27 -9.31 11.88
C LYS A 23 3.83 -9.49 10.43
N GLU A 24 2.58 -9.20 10.13
CA GLU A 24 2.05 -9.28 8.76
C GLU A 24 2.60 -8.13 7.90
N LEU A 25 2.76 -6.95 8.49
CA LEU A 25 3.39 -5.80 7.83
C LEU A 25 4.90 -6.01 7.62
N GLU A 26 5.59 -6.62 8.59
CA GLU A 26 6.99 -7.02 8.46
C GLU A 26 7.17 -8.04 7.33
N LEU A 27 6.32 -9.06 7.27
CA LEU A 27 6.31 -10.02 6.17
C LEU A 27 6.00 -9.33 4.83
N LEU A 28 5.04 -8.40 4.81
CA LEU A 28 4.68 -7.63 3.62
C LEU A 28 5.84 -6.76 3.12
N LEU A 29 6.70 -6.24 4.01
CA LEU A 29 7.96 -5.58 3.65
C LEU A 29 8.96 -6.58 3.09
N GLU A 30 9.18 -7.70 3.78
CA GLU A 30 10.15 -8.72 3.39
C GLU A 30 9.90 -9.23 1.96
N ILE A 31 8.67 -9.65 1.66
CA ILE A 31 8.33 -10.20 0.33
C ILE A 31 8.37 -9.15 -0.79
N ASN A 32 8.42 -7.87 -0.45
CA ASN A 32 8.55 -6.77 -1.40
C ASN A 32 9.96 -6.14 -1.38
N ASN A 33 10.97 -6.84 -0.84
CA ASN A 33 12.36 -6.38 -0.77
C ASN A 33 12.54 -5.10 0.08
N ASN A 34 11.75 -4.94 1.15
CA ASN A 34 11.70 -3.74 1.99
C ASN A 34 11.35 -2.44 1.24
N ASP A 35 10.74 -2.54 0.07
CA ASP A 35 10.23 -1.42 -0.72
C ASP A 35 8.88 -0.97 -0.15
N VAL A 36 8.90 0.16 0.57
CA VAL A 36 7.75 0.67 1.32
C VAL A 36 6.59 1.00 0.39
N GLU A 37 6.86 1.55 -0.79
CA GLU A 37 5.88 1.95 -1.78
C GLU A 37 5.20 0.73 -2.40
N LYS A 38 5.94 -0.33 -2.74
CA LYS A 38 5.37 -1.61 -3.19
C LYS A 38 4.54 -2.27 -2.11
N SER A 39 5.04 -2.31 -0.88
CA SER A 39 4.29 -2.84 0.26
C SER A 39 3.01 -2.04 0.51
N SER A 40 3.05 -0.71 0.38
CA SER A 40 1.89 0.17 0.54
C SER A 40 0.84 -0.08 -0.55
N TYR A 41 1.25 -0.20 -1.81
CA TYR A 41 0.37 -0.63 -2.91
C TYR A 41 -0.31 -1.97 -2.59
N LYS A 42 0.48 -3.00 -2.26
CA LYS A 42 -0.04 -4.35 -2.01
C LYS A 42 -0.98 -4.38 -0.80
N GLY A 43 -0.65 -3.67 0.27
CA GLY A 43 -1.48 -3.56 1.47
C GLY A 43 -2.82 -2.87 1.21
N CYS A 44 -2.85 -1.83 0.37
CA CYS A 44 -4.10 -1.20 -0.06
C CYS A 44 -4.98 -2.16 -0.86
N ILE A 45 -4.40 -2.95 -1.78
CA ILE A 45 -5.16 -3.97 -2.52
C ILE A 45 -5.78 -5.02 -1.58
N LEU A 46 -5.03 -5.49 -0.59
CA LEU A 46 -5.53 -6.47 0.38
C LEU A 46 -6.70 -5.90 1.20
N LYS A 47 -6.61 -4.65 1.63
CA LYS A 47 -7.73 -3.98 2.32
C LYS A 47 -8.93 -3.74 1.42
N ALA A 48 -8.72 -3.42 0.14
CA ALA A 48 -9.81 -3.32 -0.82
C ALA A 48 -10.57 -4.65 -0.96
N ILE A 49 -9.85 -5.79 -0.97
CA ILE A 49 -10.45 -7.13 -1.05
C ILE A 49 -11.20 -7.47 0.24
N ALA A 50 -10.63 -7.18 1.40
CA ALA A 50 -11.27 -7.44 2.69
C ALA A 50 -12.53 -6.60 2.92
N ASP A 51 -12.55 -5.38 2.37
CA ASP A 51 -13.66 -4.43 2.47
C ASP A 51 -14.68 -4.60 1.32
N ASP A 52 -14.65 -5.68 0.52
CA ASP A 52 -15.56 -5.87 -0.63
C ASP A 52 -17.03 -6.20 -0.26
N GLY A 53 -17.48 -5.73 0.90
CA GLY A 53 -18.87 -5.74 1.34
C GLY A 53 -19.39 -7.12 1.68
N ILE A 54 -19.56 -7.41 2.97
CA ILE A 54 -20.35 -8.56 3.40
C ILE A 54 -21.83 -8.13 3.35
N GLU A 55 -22.63 -8.78 2.51
CA GLU A 55 -24.08 -8.63 2.52
C GLU A 55 -24.65 -9.47 3.67
N VAL A 56 -25.11 -8.82 4.74
CA VAL A 56 -25.73 -9.50 5.89
C VAL A 56 -27.22 -9.18 5.90
N ALA A 57 -28.05 -10.21 5.73
CA ALA A 57 -29.51 -10.11 5.80
C ALA A 57 -30.13 -8.99 4.93
N GLY A 58 -29.57 -8.75 3.74
CA GLY A 58 -30.06 -7.73 2.80
C GLY A 58 -29.67 -6.29 3.12
N VAL A 59 -28.85 -6.05 4.14
CA VAL A 59 -28.26 -4.74 4.44
C VAL A 59 -26.84 -4.69 3.89
N LYS A 60 -26.62 -3.81 2.91
CA LYS A 60 -25.30 -3.55 2.34
C LYS A 60 -24.60 -2.47 3.17
N LEU A 61 -23.58 -2.86 3.92
CA LEU A 61 -22.69 -1.91 4.60
C LEU A 61 -21.91 -1.12 3.55
N GLN A 62 -21.65 0.18 3.81
CA GLN A 62 -20.81 0.98 2.93
C GLN A 62 -19.39 0.42 2.94
N SER A 63 -18.90 0.11 1.74
CA SER A 63 -17.56 -0.43 1.51
C SER A 63 -16.56 0.69 1.25
N ASN A 64 -15.36 0.59 1.83
CA ASN A 64 -14.22 1.46 1.52
C ASN A 64 -13.34 0.91 0.39
N ARG A 65 -13.79 -0.10 -0.34
CA ARG A 65 -13.02 -0.71 -1.44
C ARG A 65 -12.53 0.32 -2.46
N ALA A 66 -13.39 1.24 -2.88
CA ALA A 66 -13.03 2.30 -3.83
C ALA A 66 -11.92 3.20 -3.27
N TYR A 67 -12.01 3.55 -1.99
CA TYR A 67 -11.00 4.35 -1.30
C TYR A 67 -9.63 3.67 -1.32
N TRP A 68 -9.58 2.39 -0.94
CA TRP A 68 -8.32 1.62 -0.93
C TRP A 68 -7.73 1.45 -2.33
N LEU A 69 -8.56 1.27 -3.37
CA LEU A 69 -8.09 1.20 -4.75
C LEU A 69 -7.52 2.53 -5.25
N THR A 70 -8.15 3.65 -4.91
CA THR A 70 -7.61 4.98 -5.23
C THR A 70 -6.27 5.21 -4.54
N LEU A 71 -6.15 4.86 -3.27
CA LEU A 71 -4.89 4.99 -2.52
C LEU A 71 -3.78 4.08 -3.09
N ALA A 72 -4.13 2.88 -3.55
CA ALA A 72 -3.17 1.99 -4.22
C ALA A 72 -2.61 2.62 -5.49
N GLU A 73 -3.44 3.21 -6.35
CA GLU A 73 -2.96 3.82 -7.59
C GLU A 73 -1.97 4.98 -7.35
N HIS A 74 -2.11 5.75 -6.27
CA HIS A 74 -1.11 6.76 -5.88
C HIS A 74 0.29 6.16 -5.68
N PHE A 75 0.42 5.08 -4.90
CA PHE A 75 1.72 4.43 -4.68
C PHE A 75 2.31 3.82 -5.95
N LYS A 76 1.46 3.42 -6.90
CA LYS A 76 1.90 2.91 -8.20
C LYS A 76 2.40 4.02 -9.12
N GLU A 77 1.81 5.21 -9.06
CA GLU A 77 2.29 6.39 -9.79
C GLU A 77 3.63 6.89 -9.26
N GLU A 78 3.79 6.97 -7.94
CA GLU A 78 5.06 7.34 -7.29
C GLU A 78 6.20 6.40 -7.71
N GLN A 79 5.95 5.09 -7.73
CA GLN A 79 6.92 4.10 -8.23
C GLN A 79 7.32 4.34 -9.70
N LYS A 80 6.40 4.79 -10.56
CA LYS A 80 6.72 5.12 -11.95
C LYS A 80 7.63 6.35 -12.01
N ILE A 81 7.34 7.38 -11.22
CA ILE A 81 8.15 8.61 -11.15
C ILE A 81 9.58 8.28 -10.71
N LEU A 82 9.74 7.50 -9.64
CA LEU A 82 11.05 7.09 -9.11
C LEU A 82 11.86 6.29 -10.14
N LYS A 83 11.22 5.36 -10.85
CA LYS A 83 11.85 4.58 -11.93
C LYS A 83 12.28 5.45 -13.11
N ASN A 84 11.50 6.46 -13.45
CA ASN A 84 11.81 7.36 -14.55
C ASN A 84 12.98 8.30 -14.20
N GLN A 85 13.04 8.81 -12.97
CA GLN A 85 14.16 9.63 -12.48
C GLN A 85 15.49 8.84 -12.50
N THR A 86 15.48 7.63 -11.94
CA THR A 86 16.67 6.75 -11.92
C THR A 86 17.10 6.26 -13.31
N SER A 87 16.22 6.28 -14.30
CA SER A 87 16.56 5.93 -15.69
C SER A 87 17.19 7.10 -16.45
N MET A 88 16.86 8.34 -16.10
CA MET A 88 17.44 9.55 -16.72
C MET A 88 18.85 9.84 -16.20
N GLU A 89 19.15 9.57 -14.93
CA GLU A 89 20.51 9.78 -14.36
C GLU A 89 21.58 8.85 -14.94
N ARG A 90 21.21 7.71 -15.55
CA ARG A 90 22.16 6.74 -16.11
C ARG A 90 22.61 7.03 -17.55
N VAL A 91 22.11 8.10 -18.17
CA VAL A 91 22.38 8.40 -19.59
C VAL A 91 23.57 9.35 -19.78
N ASP A 92 24.08 9.96 -18.69
CA ASP A 92 25.13 11.00 -18.75
C ASP A 92 26.56 10.48 -18.45
N GLU A 93 26.78 9.16 -18.32
CA GLU A 93 28.11 8.56 -18.18
C GLU A 93 28.63 8.00 -19.54
N HIS A 94 29.10 8.89 -20.43
CA HIS A 94 30.03 8.52 -21.51
C HIS A 94 30.93 9.67 -21.96
#